data_AF-A0AAW4MQ84-F1
#
_entry.id   AF-A0AAW4MQ84-F1
#
_cell.length_a   1.000
_cell.length_b   1.000
_cell.length_c   1.000
_cell.angle_alpha   90.00
_cell.angle_beta   90.00
_cell.angle_gamma   90.00
#
_symmetry.space_group_name_H-M   'P 1'
#
loop_
_entity.id
_entity.type
_entity.pdbx_description
1 polymer ?
#
loop_
_entity_poly.entity_id
_entity_poly.type
_entity_poly.pdbx_seq_one_letter_code
_entity_poly.pdbx_strand_id
1 'polypeptide(L)'
;MRLSALKNYPVYEPVIEKDGEGVTTEKWIKRKSMLLEIWPASGKLQAEMYGERLNYILNMILPKNKDDDFRPTEKWGVNVYNQSIDEPDYRIISMKEYNRHYLYELEKIIK
;
A
#
# COMPACT_ATOMS: atom_id res chain seq x y z
N MET A 1 10.72 14.47 -3.66
CA MET A 1 11.06 13.06 -3.95
C MET A 1 12.53 12.97 -4.27
N ARG A 2 13.26 12.08 -3.59
CA ARG A 2 14.65 11.77 -3.95
C ARG A 2 14.62 10.53 -4.82
N LEU A 3 15.11 10.61 -6.06
CA LEU A 3 15.12 9.47 -6.98
C LEU A 3 15.83 8.23 -6.40
N SER A 4 16.78 8.42 -5.48
CA SER A 4 17.52 7.35 -4.81
C SER A 4 16.71 6.53 -3.81
N ALA A 5 15.52 6.98 -3.41
CA ALA A 5 14.68 6.27 -2.44
C ALA A 5 13.61 5.38 -3.10
N LEU A 6 13.50 5.45 -4.44
CA LEU A 6 12.59 4.63 -5.22
C LEU A 6 13.09 3.17 -5.28
N LYS A 7 12.21 2.22 -4.93
CA LYS A 7 12.48 0.78 -4.99
C LYS A 7 11.29 0.04 -5.59
N ASN A 8 11.52 -1.16 -6.12
CA ASN A 8 10.44 -2.01 -6.63
C ASN A 8 9.73 -2.73 -5.49
N TYR A 9 8.41 -2.57 -5.43
CA TYR A 9 7.55 -3.26 -4.47
C TYR A 9 6.42 -4.00 -5.20
N PRO A 10 6.18 -5.28 -4.89
CA PRO A 10 5.02 -5.99 -5.39
C PRO A 10 3.70 -5.41 -4.87
N VAL A 11 2.74 -5.25 -5.78
CA VAL A 11 1.40 -4.72 -5.51
C VAL A 11 0.34 -5.78 -5.85
N TYR A 12 -0.64 -5.91 -4.95
CA TYR A 12 -1.65 -6.96 -4.97
C TYR A 12 -3.05 -6.35 -4.95
N GLU A 13 -3.96 -6.93 -5.72
CA GLU A 13 -5.39 -6.62 -5.67
C GLU A 13 -6.11 -7.62 -4.76
N PRO A 14 -6.99 -7.16 -3.86
CA PRO A 14 -7.82 -8.03 -3.04
C PRO A 14 -8.97 -8.56 -3.89
N VAL A 15 -9.20 -9.87 -3.84
CA VAL A 15 -10.37 -10.52 -4.42
C VAL A 15 -11.13 -11.19 -3.30
N ILE A 16 -12.42 -10.86 -3.23
CA ILE A 16 -13.33 -11.41 -2.25
C ILE A 16 -14.04 -12.58 -2.91
N GLU A 17 -13.74 -13.80 -2.46
CA GLU A 17 -14.50 -14.99 -2.83
C GLU A 17 -15.51 -15.29 -1.74
N LYS A 18 -16.76 -15.51 -2.16
CA LYS A 18 -17.84 -15.95 -1.29
C LYS A 18 -18.13 -17.40 -1.62
N ASP A 19 -17.95 -18.27 -0.63
CA ASP A 19 -18.26 -19.69 -0.79
C ASP A 19 -19.80 -19.92 -0.74
N GLY A 20 -20.26 -21.10 -1.17
CA GLY A 20 -21.67 -21.49 -1.16
C GLY A 20 -22.31 -21.46 0.23
N GLU A 21 -21.50 -21.53 1.29
CA GLU A 21 -21.92 -21.41 2.70
C GLU A 21 -21.93 -19.96 3.22
N GLY A 22 -21.61 -18.98 2.38
CA GLY A 22 -21.61 -17.56 2.73
C GLY A 22 -20.36 -17.06 3.44
N VAL A 23 -19.36 -17.93 3.66
CA VAL A 23 -18.05 -17.55 4.17
C VAL A 23 -17.32 -16.70 3.13
N THR A 24 -16.80 -15.57 3.57
CA THR A 24 -16.10 -14.61 2.72
C THR A 24 -14.60 -14.74 2.97
N THR A 25 -13.84 -15.15 1.95
CA THR A 25 -12.39 -15.26 2.01
C THR A 25 -11.74 -14.18 1.15
N GLU A 26 -10.83 -13.41 1.75
CA GLU A 26 -10.01 -12.46 1.00
C GLU A 26 -8.77 -13.18 0.46
N LYS A 27 -8.57 -13.10 -0.85
CA LYS A 27 -7.37 -13.55 -1.55
C LYS A 27 -6.65 -12.37 -2.15
N TRP A 28 -5.33 -12.50 -2.31
CA TRP A 28 -4.49 -11.46 -2.89
C TRP A 28 -3.96 -11.92 -4.24
N ILE A 29 -4.23 -11.14 -5.29
CA ILE A 29 -3.71 -11.39 -6.64
C ILE A 29 -2.59 -10.40 -6.92
N LYS A 30 -1.37 -10.89 -7.10
CA LYS A 30 -0.22 -10.08 -7.51
C LYS A 30 -0.46 -9.50 -8.90
N ARG A 31 -0.48 -8.17 -9.01
CA ARG A 31 -0.69 -7.48 -10.29
C ARG A 31 0.63 -7.15 -10.96
N LYS A 32 1.48 -6.38 -10.29
CA LYS A 32 2.83 -6.04 -10.79
C LYS A 32 3.73 -5.53 -9.67
N SER A 33 5.02 -5.38 -9.96
CA SER A 33 5.93 -4.61 -9.12
C SER A 33 5.98 -3.17 -9.61
N MET A 34 5.97 -2.21 -8.69
CA MET A 34 5.97 -0.78 -8.99
C MET A 34 7.14 -0.08 -8.33
N LEU A 35 7.63 1.00 -8.94
CA LEU A 35 8.73 1.79 -8.43
C LEU A 35 8.20 2.88 -7.46
N LEU A 36 8.32 2.64 -6.15
CA LEU A 36 7.68 3.43 -5.10
C LEU A 36 8.70 3.96 -4.08
N GLU A 37 8.39 5.08 -3.44
CA GLU A 37 9.10 5.60 -2.26
C GLU A 37 8.22 5.32 -1.03
N ILE A 38 8.71 4.56 -0.05
CA ILE A 38 7.95 4.17 1.16
C ILE A 38 8.74 4.53 2.41
N TRP A 39 8.08 5.13 3.41
CA TRP A 39 8.68 5.48 4.70
C TRP A 39 7.66 5.48 5.85
N PRO A 40 8.09 5.38 7.11
CA PRO A 40 7.17 5.41 8.26
C PRO A 40 6.35 6.70 8.36
N ALA A 41 5.09 6.57 8.77
CA ALA A 41 4.28 7.72 9.11
C ALA A 41 4.92 8.52 10.25
N SER A 42 4.87 9.85 10.13
CA SER A 42 5.48 10.74 11.10
C SER A 42 4.80 12.11 11.06
N GLY A 43 5.04 12.90 12.11
CA GLY A 43 4.48 14.24 12.23
C GLY A 43 3.20 14.31 13.05
N LYS A 44 2.92 15.50 13.55
CA LYS A 44 1.87 15.76 14.55
C LYS A 44 0.49 15.33 14.06
N LEU A 45 0.12 15.68 12.84
CA LEU A 45 -1.19 15.36 12.27
C LEU A 45 -1.45 13.84 12.22
N GLN A 46 -0.51 13.07 11.67
CA GLN A 46 -0.67 11.61 11.59
C GLN A 46 -0.63 10.97 12.98
N ALA A 47 0.17 11.50 13.91
CA ALA A 47 0.18 11.03 15.30
C ALA A 47 -1.17 11.27 16.01
N GLU A 48 -1.79 12.43 15.80
CA GLU A 48 -3.14 12.73 16.32
C GLU A 48 -4.21 11.85 15.66
N MET A 49 -4.10 11.59 14.36
CA MET A 49 -5.07 10.78 13.62
C MET A 49 -5.01 9.29 13.96
N TYR A 50 -3.81 8.72 14.07
CA TYR A 50 -3.61 7.28 14.20
C TYR A 50 -3.26 6.83 15.61
N GLY A 51 -2.80 7.73 16.49
CA GLY A 51 -2.43 7.41 17.87
C GLY A 51 -1.44 6.24 17.93
N GLU A 52 -1.77 5.21 18.72
CA GLU A 52 -0.96 4.01 18.87
C GLU A 52 -0.77 3.23 17.56
N ARG A 53 -1.69 3.37 16.60
CA ARG A 53 -1.60 2.71 15.29
C ARG A 53 -0.51 3.33 14.40
N LEU A 54 0.01 4.52 14.73
CA LEU A 54 1.02 5.22 13.92
C LEU A 54 2.23 4.32 13.59
N ASN A 55 2.64 3.47 14.53
CA ASN A 55 3.76 2.52 14.35
C ASN A 55 3.52 1.49 13.23
N TYR A 56 2.27 1.31 12.82
CA TYR A 56 1.85 0.40 11.75
C TYR A 56 1.50 1.14 10.46
N ILE A 57 1.65 2.47 10.41
CA ILE A 57 1.36 3.27 9.23
C ILE A 57 2.65 3.60 8.46
N LEU A 58 2.61 3.41 7.14
CA LEU A 58 3.64 3.90 6.23
C LEU A 58 3.02 4.90 5.25
N ASN A 59 3.82 5.87 4.83
CA ASN A 59 3.54 6.71 3.69
C ASN A 59 4.17 6.08 2.44
N MET A 60 3.49 6.19 1.31
CA MET A 60 3.97 5.71 0.02
C MET A 60 3.72 6.75 -1.06
N ILE A 61 4.72 7.02 -1.91
CA ILE A 61 4.55 7.81 -3.12
C ILE A 61 4.71 6.96 -4.38
N LEU A 62 3.75 7.15 -5.30
CA LEU A 62 3.87 6.77 -6.70
C LEU A 62 4.07 8.03 -7.58
N PRO A 63 5.23 8.20 -8.25
CA PRO A 63 5.41 9.26 -9.23
C PRO A 63 4.54 9.07 -10.47
N LYS A 64 3.84 10.11 -10.94
CA LYS A 64 3.00 10.04 -12.15
C LYS A 64 3.80 9.68 -13.41
N ASN A 65 5.07 10.05 -13.48
CA ASN A 65 5.92 9.81 -14.65
C ASN A 65 6.55 8.40 -14.74
N LYS A 66 6.21 7.47 -13.84
CA LYS A 66 6.81 6.12 -13.81
C LYS A 66 5.85 5.00 -14.13
N ASP A 67 4.58 5.13 -13.76
CA ASP A 67 3.55 4.09 -13.95
C ASP A 67 2.15 4.71 -14.08
N ASP A 68 1.99 5.75 -14.92
CA ASP A 68 0.72 6.51 -15.02
C ASP A 68 -0.49 5.64 -15.40
N ASP A 69 -0.29 4.59 -16.19
CA ASP A 69 -1.34 3.68 -16.64
C ASP A 69 -1.84 2.69 -15.57
N PHE A 70 -1.16 2.61 -14.43
CA PHE A 70 -1.52 1.64 -13.39
C PHE A 70 -1.49 2.29 -12.00
N ARG A 71 -2.67 2.42 -11.40
CA ARG A 71 -2.86 3.08 -10.12
C ARG A 71 -3.52 2.13 -9.13
N PRO A 72 -2.82 1.64 -8.08
CA PRO A 72 -3.48 0.90 -7.02
C PRO A 72 -4.46 1.82 -6.29
N THR A 73 -5.53 1.23 -5.77
CA THR A 73 -6.62 1.93 -5.08
C THR A 73 -6.69 1.50 -3.61
N GLU A 74 -7.62 2.05 -2.85
CA GLU A 74 -7.82 1.65 -1.45
C GLU A 74 -8.15 0.15 -1.35
N LYS A 75 -7.76 -0.46 -0.23
CA LYS A 75 -7.81 -1.90 0.06
C LYS A 75 -6.78 -2.75 -0.68
N TRP A 76 -6.07 -2.21 -1.67
CA TRP A 76 -4.98 -2.93 -2.32
C TRP A 76 -3.81 -3.19 -1.38
N GLY A 77 -3.06 -4.24 -1.66
CA GLY A 77 -1.96 -4.72 -0.85
C GLY A 77 -0.61 -4.32 -1.43
N VAL A 78 0.36 -4.03 -0.57
CA VAL A 78 1.76 -3.80 -0.94
C VAL A 78 2.63 -4.69 -0.07
N ASN A 79 3.57 -5.40 -0.69
CA ASN A 79 4.59 -6.13 0.03
C ASN A 79 5.83 -5.23 0.21
N VAL A 80 6.05 -4.77 1.44
CA VAL A 80 7.06 -3.75 1.77
C VAL A 80 8.31 -4.41 2.33
N TYR A 81 8.16 -5.23 3.36
CA TYR A 81 9.30 -5.86 4.04
C TYR A 81 9.46 -7.34 3.72
N ASN A 82 8.40 -8.03 3.30
CA ASN A 82 8.40 -9.48 3.27
C ASN A 82 8.40 -10.07 1.85
N GLN A 83 9.34 -9.64 1.01
CA GLN A 83 9.36 -9.97 -0.42
C GLN A 83 9.52 -11.47 -0.73
N SER A 84 9.91 -12.28 0.27
CA SER A 84 9.99 -13.74 0.17
C SER A 84 8.63 -14.45 0.28
N ILE A 85 7.60 -13.77 0.77
CA ILE A 85 6.23 -14.28 0.85
C ILE A 85 5.42 -13.58 -0.26
N ASP A 86 4.73 -14.35 -1.10
CA ASP A 86 3.91 -13.81 -2.20
C ASP A 86 2.54 -13.30 -1.71
N GLU A 87 2.58 -12.48 -0.66
CA GLU A 87 1.40 -11.85 -0.04
C GLU A 87 1.77 -10.44 0.43
N PRO A 88 0.83 -9.49 0.50
CA PRO A 88 1.11 -8.17 1.04
C PRO A 88 1.25 -8.19 2.57
N ASP A 89 2.19 -7.39 3.10
CA ASP A 89 2.30 -7.10 4.54
C ASP A 89 1.66 -5.75 4.93
N TYR A 90 1.26 -4.93 3.95
CA TYR A 90 0.55 -3.67 4.15
C TYR A 90 -0.65 -3.53 3.21
N ARG A 91 -1.69 -2.81 3.65
CA ARG A 91 -2.88 -2.47 2.89
C ARG A 91 -2.99 -0.96 2.73
N ILE A 92 -3.39 -0.49 1.55
CA ILE A 92 -3.68 0.92 1.27
C ILE A 92 -4.99 1.29 1.99
N ILE A 93 -4.90 2.27 2.90
CA ILE A 93 -6.03 2.79 3.67
C ILE A 93 -6.46 4.20 3.27
N SER A 94 -5.60 4.92 2.55
CA SER A 94 -5.94 6.22 1.99
C SER A 94 -5.12 6.51 0.74
N MET A 95 -5.68 7.33 -0.14
CA MET A 95 -5.09 7.71 -1.41
C MET A 95 -5.42 9.17 -1.72
N LYS A 96 -4.38 9.97 -1.97
CA LYS A 96 -4.47 11.40 -2.27
C LYS A 96 -3.70 11.71 -3.55
N GLU A 97 -4.33 12.48 -4.42
CA GLU A 97 -3.75 12.88 -5.70
C GLU A 97 -3.13 14.27 -5.63
N TYR A 98 -1.90 14.39 -6.12
CA TYR A 98 -1.18 15.64 -6.28
C TYR A 98 -0.74 15.82 -7.75
N ASN A 99 -0.31 17.03 -8.09
CA ASN A 99 0.07 17.38 -9.48
C ASN A 99 1.20 16.51 -10.04
N ARG A 100 2.15 16.07 -9.20
CA ARG A 100 3.36 15.33 -9.64
C ARG A 100 3.41 13.87 -9.20
N HIS A 101 2.55 13.48 -8.26
CA HIS A 101 2.60 12.17 -7.64
C HIS A 101 1.28 11.83 -6.94
N TYR A 102 1.15 10.58 -6.56
CA TYR A 102 0.10 10.08 -5.69
C TYR A 102 0.69 9.75 -4.33
N LEU A 103 0.05 10.21 -3.27
CA LEU A 103 0.40 9.89 -1.90
C LEU A 103 -0.59 8.88 -1.36
N TYR A 104 -0.07 7.84 -0.73
CA TYR A 104 -0.84 6.78 -0.11
C TYR A 104 -0.45 6.65 1.34
N GLU A 105 -1.42 6.27 2.17
CA GLU A 105 -1.20 5.84 3.54
C GLU A 105 -1.49 4.33 3.58
N LEU A 106 -0.52 3.58 4.09
CA LEU A 106 -0.55 2.13 4.19
C LEU A 106 -0.65 1.73 5.66
N GLU A 107 -1.42 0.70 5.97
CA GLU A 107 -1.46 0.11 7.31
C GLU A 107 -1.02 -1.35 7.26
N LYS A 108 -0.25 -1.77 8.26
CA LYS A 108 0.21 -3.16 8.38
C LYS A 108 -0.97 -4.12 8.50
N ILE A 109 -0.93 -5.20 7.73
CA ILE A 109 -1.92 -6.28 7.83
C ILE A 109 -1.55 -7.15 9.04
N ILE A 110 -2.45 -7.22 10.02
CA ILE A 110 -2.32 -8.10 11.17
C ILE A 110 -3.02 -9.41 10.80
N LYS A 111 -2.25 -10.50 10.74
CA LYS A 111 -2.74 -11.86 10.50
C LYS A 111 -2.97 -12.59 11.81
#